data_AF-A0A6P0DUT3-F1
#
_entry.id   AF-A0A6P0DUT3-F1
#
_cell.length_a   1.000
_cell.length_b   1.000
_cell.length_c   1.000
_cell.angle_alpha   90.00
_cell.angle_beta   90.00
_cell.angle_gamma   90.00
#
_symmetry.space_group_name_H-M   'P 1'
#
loop_
_entity.id
_entity.type
_entity.pdbx_description
1 polymer ?
#
loop_
_entity_poly.entity_id
_entity_poly.type
_entity_poly.pdbx_seq_one_letter_code
_entity_poly.pdbx_strand_id
1 'polypeptide(L)'
;VVGTSGDGRKATFALGTSTVAAFHANLAQLISDLGGTPDFHGQPNEVPDPVPFDEDHRDRPYDRDAVRRFHQALMAVDAVFKTFRTSFLGKSSPVHLFWGSFDLAVTRFSGRRAPIHPGGIPALPDSVTQEAYDREVSSAGFWP
;
A
#
# COMPACT_ATOMS: atom_id res chain seq x y z
N VAL A 1 -9.95 0.23 14.09
CA VAL A 1 -10.33 0.77 12.77
C VAL A 1 -11.51 1.70 12.95
N VAL A 2 -11.45 2.88 12.34
CA VAL A 2 -12.50 3.90 12.42
C VAL A 2 -12.81 4.34 10.99
N GLY A 3 -14.07 4.26 10.60
CA GLY A 3 -14.56 4.81 9.34
C GLY A 3 -15.48 6.00 9.59
N THR A 4 -15.47 6.95 8.67
CA THR A 4 -16.35 8.13 8.69
C THR A 4 -16.83 8.38 7.27
N SER A 5 -18.14 8.57 7.09
CA SER A 5 -18.74 8.96 5.81
C SER A 5 -18.93 10.48 5.72
N GLY A 6 -19.11 10.99 4.51
CA GLY A 6 -19.28 12.43 4.25
C GLY A 6 -20.52 13.07 4.89
N ASP A 7 -21.50 12.25 5.29
CA ASP A 7 -22.70 12.67 6.04
C ASP A 7 -22.52 12.61 7.57
N GLY A 8 -21.30 12.32 8.05
CA GLY A 8 -20.96 12.32 9.46
C GLY A 8 -21.25 11.01 10.21
N ARG A 9 -21.79 9.97 9.56
CA ARG A 9 -21.89 8.64 10.19
C ARG A 9 -20.49 8.10 10.49
N LYS A 10 -20.40 7.33 11.57
CA LYS A 10 -19.17 6.72 12.06
C LYS A 10 -19.43 5.28 12.45
N ALA A 11 -18.50 4.41 12.08
CA ALA A 11 -18.50 3.00 12.45
C ALA A 11 -17.07 2.59 12.83
N THR A 12 -16.93 1.65 13.77
CA THR A 12 -15.62 1.26 14.29
C THR A 12 -15.59 -0.22 14.66
N PHE A 13 -14.42 -0.84 14.53
CA PHE A 13 -14.12 -2.13 15.15
C PHE A 13 -12.68 -2.15 15.67
N ALA A 14 -12.37 -3.01 16.64
CA ALA A 14 -11.04 -3.08 17.23
C ALA A 14 -10.01 -3.69 16.26
N LEU A 15 -8.80 -3.11 16.20
CA LEU A 15 -7.66 -3.73 15.53
C LEU A 15 -6.87 -4.55 16.55
N GLY A 16 -6.62 -5.82 16.24
CA GLY A 16 -5.88 -6.75 17.09
C GLY A 16 -5.59 -8.06 16.37
N THR A 17 -5.13 -9.06 17.13
CA THR A 17 -4.89 -10.42 16.62
C THR A 17 -6.17 -10.97 16.00
N SER A 18 -6.09 -11.39 14.74
CA SER A 18 -7.22 -11.86 13.94
C SER A 18 -6.69 -12.63 12.73
N THR A 19 -7.57 -13.27 11.98
CA THR A 19 -7.27 -13.72 10.62
C THR A 19 -7.52 -12.57 9.63
N VAL A 20 -7.00 -12.72 8.41
CA VAL A 20 -7.27 -11.77 7.32
C VAL A 20 -8.75 -11.84 6.92
N ALA A 21 -9.34 -13.04 6.85
CA ALA A 21 -10.75 -13.24 6.55
C ALA A 21 -11.69 -12.51 7.53
N ALA A 22 -11.42 -12.60 8.84
CA ALA A 22 -12.21 -11.91 9.84
C ALA A 22 -12.04 -10.38 9.76
N PHE A 23 -10.82 -9.89 9.49
CA PHE A 23 -10.59 -8.46 9.26
C PHE A 23 -11.32 -7.96 8.01
N HIS A 24 -11.26 -8.73 6.91
CA HIS A 24 -11.94 -8.45 5.65
C HIS A 24 -13.46 -8.35 5.85
N ALA A 25 -14.08 -9.32 6.54
CA ALA A 25 -15.51 -9.29 6.85
C ALA A 25 -15.89 -8.07 7.69
N ASN A 26 -15.12 -7.75 8.74
CA ASN A 26 -15.34 -6.57 9.57
C ASN A 26 -15.20 -5.25 8.78
N LEU A 27 -14.25 -5.19 7.84
CA LEU A 27 -14.06 -4.03 6.98
C LEU A 27 -15.22 -3.87 5.99
N ALA A 28 -15.66 -4.95 5.35
CA ALA A 28 -16.80 -4.94 4.44
C ALA A 28 -18.11 -4.52 5.14
N GLN A 29 -18.32 -5.02 6.36
CA GLN A 29 -19.45 -4.61 7.19
C GLN A 29 -19.36 -3.13 7.54
N LEU A 30 -18.19 -2.65 7.98
CA LEU A 30 -17.96 -1.24 8.29
C LEU A 30 -18.25 -0.32 7.09
N ILE A 31 -17.87 -0.72 5.88
CA ILE A 31 -18.18 0.03 4.65
C ILE A 31 -19.70 0.06 4.41
N SER A 32 -20.37 -1.09 4.55
CA SER A 32 -21.82 -1.21 4.39
C SER A 32 -22.59 -0.35 5.41
N ASP A 33 -22.16 -0.35 6.68
CA ASP A 33 -22.76 0.46 7.76
C ASP A 33 -22.65 1.97 7.48
N LEU A 34 -21.55 2.37 6.81
CA LEU A 34 -21.32 3.74 6.34
C LEU A 34 -22.04 4.04 5.00
N GLY A 35 -22.85 3.10 4.49
CA GLY A 35 -23.66 3.25 3.29
C GLY A 35 -22.86 3.12 1.99
N GLY A 36 -21.65 2.57 2.05
CA GLY A 36 -20.87 2.21 0.87
C GLY A 36 -21.20 0.78 0.41
N THR A 37 -20.75 0.46 -0.80
CA THR A 37 -20.80 -0.91 -1.35
C THR A 37 -19.36 -1.45 -1.37
N PRO A 38 -19.01 -2.44 -0.53
CA PRO A 38 -17.66 -3.00 -0.51
C PRO A 38 -17.43 -3.89 -1.74
N ASP A 39 -17.07 -3.29 -2.86
CA ASP A 39 -16.73 -3.98 -4.12
C ASP A 39 -15.26 -3.70 -4.48
N PHE A 40 -14.44 -4.74 -4.44
CA PHE A 40 -13.01 -4.72 -4.76
C PHE A 40 -12.51 -6.14 -5.04
N HIS A 41 -11.33 -6.27 -5.68
CA HIS A 41 -10.78 -7.51 -6.24
C HIS A 41 -10.67 -8.71 -5.27
N GLY A 42 -10.60 -8.48 -3.96
CA GLY A 42 -10.63 -9.54 -2.93
C GLY A 42 -9.35 -10.37 -2.80
N GLN A 43 -8.31 -10.13 -3.61
CA GLN A 43 -7.04 -10.88 -3.56
C GLN A 43 -5.83 -9.94 -3.35
N PRO A 44 -4.77 -10.42 -2.67
CA PRO A 44 -3.52 -9.68 -2.54
C PRO A 44 -2.74 -9.63 -3.85
N ASN A 45 -2.02 -8.52 -4.06
CA ASN A 45 -1.06 -8.33 -5.14
C ASN A 45 0.37 -8.44 -4.60
N GLU A 46 1.35 -8.74 -5.46
CA GLU A 46 2.79 -8.74 -5.15
C GLU A 46 3.24 -9.79 -4.12
N VAL A 47 2.43 -10.83 -3.90
CA VAL A 47 2.73 -11.94 -2.99
C VAL A 47 2.76 -13.25 -3.78
N PRO A 48 3.76 -14.13 -3.57
CA PRO A 48 3.74 -15.47 -4.14
C PRO A 48 2.59 -16.29 -3.55
N ASP A 49 1.92 -17.08 -4.39
CA ASP A 49 0.81 -17.95 -3.99
C ASP A 49 -0.28 -17.22 -3.16
N PRO A 50 -0.96 -16.21 -3.74
CA PRO A 50 -1.92 -15.39 -3.02
C PRO A 50 -3.10 -16.22 -2.52
N VAL A 51 -3.48 -16.02 -1.25
CA VAL A 51 -4.73 -16.55 -0.69
C VAL A 51 -5.77 -15.41 -0.71
N PRO A 52 -6.98 -15.63 -1.24
CA PRO A 52 -8.05 -14.63 -1.19
C PRO A 52 -8.30 -14.12 0.23
N PHE A 53 -8.64 -12.85 0.38
CA PHE A 53 -8.72 -12.22 1.69
C PHE A 53 -9.79 -12.85 2.58
N ASP A 54 -10.94 -13.24 2.02
CA ASP A 54 -12.03 -13.92 2.71
C ASP A 54 -11.77 -15.39 3.02
N GLU A 55 -10.73 -15.99 2.42
CA GLU A 55 -10.31 -17.38 2.63
C GLU A 55 -9.08 -17.52 3.53
N ASP A 56 -8.33 -16.43 3.79
CA ASP A 56 -7.15 -16.47 4.64
C ASP A 56 -7.51 -16.47 6.13
N HIS A 57 -7.76 -17.69 6.63
CA HIS A 57 -8.05 -18.01 8.02
C HIS A 57 -6.82 -18.29 8.90
N ARG A 58 -5.60 -18.00 8.41
CA ARG A 58 -4.38 -18.21 9.21
C ARG A 58 -4.32 -17.19 10.34
N ASP A 59 -3.86 -17.63 11.52
CA ASP A 59 -3.64 -16.73 12.65
C ASP A 59 -2.61 -15.65 12.29
N ARG A 60 -3.01 -14.38 12.41
CA ARG A 60 -2.10 -13.24 12.27
C ARG A 60 -1.91 -12.56 13.62
N PRO A 61 -0.78 -12.80 14.32
CA PRO A 61 -0.48 -12.07 15.53
C PRO A 61 -0.32 -10.58 15.22
N TYR A 62 -0.80 -9.73 16.12
CA TYR A 62 -0.68 -8.29 15.98
C TYR A 62 0.22 -7.71 17.09
N ASP A 63 1.43 -7.32 16.74
CA ASP A 63 2.33 -6.56 17.62
C ASP A 63 2.15 -5.05 17.37
N ARG A 64 1.36 -4.42 18.25
CA ARG A 64 1.10 -2.98 18.22
C ARG A 64 2.39 -2.15 18.34
N ASP A 65 3.36 -2.61 19.11
CA ASP A 65 4.60 -1.88 19.35
C ASP A 65 5.52 -1.97 18.14
N ALA A 66 5.57 -3.11 17.46
CA ALA A 66 6.26 -3.24 16.17
C ALA A 66 5.67 -2.29 15.12
N VAL A 67 4.35 -2.24 14.98
CA VAL A 67 3.67 -1.33 14.05
C VAL A 67 3.96 0.14 14.39
N ARG A 68 3.98 0.49 15.67
CA ARG A 68 4.33 1.85 16.12
C ARG A 68 5.77 2.22 15.78
N ARG A 69 6.74 1.31 15.99
CA ARG A 69 8.14 1.53 15.61
C ARG A 69 8.30 1.66 14.10
N PHE A 70 7.62 0.83 13.33
CA PHE A 70 7.62 0.91 11.87
C PHE A 70 7.07 2.25 11.39
N HIS A 71 5.92 2.70 11.92
CA HIS A 71 5.36 4.01 11.60
C HIS A 71 6.33 5.16 11.93
N GLN A 72 7.01 5.11 13.08
CA GLN A 72 8.02 6.11 13.44
C GLN A 72 9.21 6.11 12.47
N ALA A 73 9.65 4.93 12.02
CA ALA A 73 10.69 4.80 11.01
C ALA A 73 10.24 5.42 9.68
N LEU A 74 9.01 5.13 9.21
CA LEU A 74 8.45 5.73 8.00
C LEU A 74 8.40 7.25 8.08
N MET A 75 7.99 7.83 9.22
CA MET A 75 7.99 9.28 9.42
C MET A 75 9.39 9.90 9.36
N ALA A 76 10.39 9.24 9.96
CA ALA A 76 11.77 9.71 9.93
C ALA A 76 12.36 9.67 8.51
N VAL A 77 12.11 8.58 7.77
CA VAL A 77 12.56 8.42 6.38
C VAL A 77 11.83 9.39 5.45
N ASP A 78 10.53 9.61 5.64
CA ASP A 78 9.75 10.59 4.86
C ASP A 78 10.36 12.00 4.95
N ALA A 79 10.78 12.44 6.14
CA ALA A 79 11.45 13.71 6.30
C ALA A 79 12.76 13.79 5.50
N VAL A 80 13.59 12.73 5.55
CA VAL A 80 14.84 12.65 4.77
C VAL A 80 14.56 12.64 3.27
N PHE A 81 13.57 11.88 2.80
CA PHE A 81 13.22 11.81 1.39
C PHE A 81 12.63 13.12 0.86
N LYS A 82 11.85 13.84 1.67
CA LYS A 82 11.39 15.19 1.33
C LYS A 82 12.55 16.15 1.13
N THR A 83 13.57 16.13 1.99
CA THR A 83 14.79 16.93 1.79
C THR A 83 15.59 16.45 0.59
N PHE A 84 15.78 15.14 0.41
CA PHE A 84 16.47 14.60 -0.75
C PHE A 84 15.82 15.05 -2.06
N ARG A 85 14.47 15.06 -2.11
CA ARG A 85 13.69 15.49 -3.27
C ARG A 85 13.98 16.93 -3.71
N THR A 86 14.24 17.87 -2.80
CA THR A 86 14.41 19.30 -3.16
C THR A 86 15.69 19.60 -3.93
N SER A 87 16.69 18.70 -3.87
CA SER A 87 17.96 18.85 -4.62
C SER A 87 17.85 18.58 -6.12
N PHE A 88 16.68 18.19 -6.63
CA PHE A 88 16.45 17.87 -8.02
C PHE A 88 15.35 18.75 -8.62
N LEU A 89 15.69 19.47 -9.70
CA LEU A 89 14.80 20.45 -10.34
C LEU A 89 13.82 19.80 -11.34
N GLY A 90 14.02 18.54 -11.69
CA GLY A 90 13.15 17.81 -12.62
C GLY A 90 11.91 17.19 -11.96
N LYS A 91 11.10 16.48 -12.75
CA LYS A 91 9.91 15.78 -12.27
C LYS A 91 10.31 14.74 -11.21
N SER A 92 9.64 14.78 -10.06
CA SER A 92 9.77 13.80 -8.98
C SER A 92 8.40 13.45 -8.41
N SER A 93 8.22 12.19 -8.00
CA SER A 93 7.04 11.77 -7.25
C SER A 93 6.98 12.46 -5.89
N PRO A 94 5.81 12.48 -5.22
CA PRO A 94 5.76 12.53 -3.77
C PRO A 94 6.51 11.35 -3.15
N VAL A 95 6.83 11.44 -1.86
CA VAL A 95 7.16 10.23 -1.09
C VAL A 95 5.90 9.38 -1.02
N HIS A 96 5.99 8.13 -1.47
CA HIS A 96 4.85 7.20 -1.49
C HIS A 96 5.20 5.88 -0.82
N LEU A 97 4.20 5.25 -0.22
CA LEU A 97 4.27 3.90 0.32
C LEU A 97 3.52 2.95 -0.63
N PHE A 98 4.21 1.96 -1.16
CA PHE A 98 3.62 0.86 -1.92
C PHE A 98 3.16 -0.24 -0.97
N TRP A 99 1.87 -0.57 -1.00
CA TRP A 99 1.26 -1.48 -0.01
C TRP A 99 1.52 -2.96 -0.29
N GLY A 100 1.87 -3.35 -1.52
CA GLY A 100 2.13 -4.75 -1.86
C GLY A 100 3.44 -5.25 -1.25
N SER A 101 4.52 -4.51 -1.47
CA SER A 101 5.87 -4.81 -0.95
C SER A 101 6.28 -4.05 0.32
N PHE A 102 5.46 -3.09 0.79
CA PHE A 102 5.79 -2.17 1.90
C PHE A 102 6.98 -1.22 1.61
N ASP A 103 7.12 -0.80 0.35
CA ASP A 103 8.21 0.05 -0.08
C ASP A 103 7.89 1.53 0.14
N LEU A 104 8.68 2.23 0.96
CA LEU A 104 8.64 3.68 1.00
C LEU A 104 9.65 4.21 -0.01
N ALA A 105 9.21 5.01 -0.99
CA ALA A 105 10.10 5.48 -2.04
C ALA A 105 9.86 6.93 -2.47
N VAL A 106 10.91 7.51 -3.07
CA VAL A 106 10.85 8.73 -3.85
C VAL A 106 11.53 8.51 -5.18
N THR A 107 10.85 8.90 -6.26
CA THR A 107 11.26 8.58 -7.62
C THR A 107 11.52 9.86 -8.41
N ARG A 108 12.68 9.93 -9.08
CA ARG A 108 13.05 10.99 -10.02
C ARG A 108 12.92 10.47 -11.45
N PHE A 109 12.50 11.34 -12.36
CA PHE A 109 12.25 10.99 -13.76
C PHE A 109 13.18 11.77 -14.69
N SER A 110 13.81 11.09 -15.65
CA SER A 110 14.62 11.77 -16.68
C SER A 110 13.76 12.43 -17.76
N GLY A 111 12.50 12.01 -17.90
CA GLY A 111 11.56 12.43 -18.95
C GLY A 111 11.64 11.59 -20.23
N ARG A 112 12.71 10.79 -20.40
CA ARG A 112 12.82 9.85 -21.52
C ARG A 112 11.91 8.65 -21.32
N ARG A 113 11.50 8.02 -22.43
CA ARG A 113 10.75 6.77 -22.40
C ARG A 113 11.68 5.63 -21.99
N ALA A 114 11.22 4.76 -21.09
CA ALA A 114 11.94 3.53 -20.75
C ALA A 114 11.60 2.41 -21.74
N PRO A 115 12.44 1.36 -21.86
CA PRO A 115 12.03 0.08 -22.42
C PRO A 115 10.79 -0.46 -21.70
N ILE A 116 9.98 -1.27 -22.38
CA ILE A 116 8.82 -1.91 -21.76
C ILE A 116 9.25 -2.75 -20.55
N HIS A 117 8.59 -2.55 -19.41
CA HIS A 117 8.86 -3.34 -18.22
C HIS A 117 8.58 -4.83 -18.52
N PRO A 118 9.48 -5.76 -18.15
CA PRO A 118 9.33 -7.17 -18.51
C PRO A 118 8.13 -7.85 -17.84
N GLY A 119 7.53 -7.22 -16.83
CA GLY A 119 6.42 -7.78 -16.07
C GLY A 119 6.88 -8.92 -15.15
N GLY A 120 5.97 -9.83 -14.84
CA GLY A 120 6.25 -11.04 -14.07
C GLY A 120 6.26 -10.85 -12.55
N ILE A 121 5.71 -9.75 -12.05
CA ILE A 121 5.51 -9.57 -10.61
C ILE A 121 4.34 -10.46 -10.15
N PRO A 122 4.52 -11.32 -9.12
CA PRO A 122 3.48 -12.23 -8.67
C PRO A 122 2.16 -11.51 -8.34
N ALA A 123 1.05 -12.06 -8.82
CA ALA A 123 -0.29 -11.53 -8.56
C ALA A 123 -0.47 -10.04 -8.93
N LEU A 124 0.31 -9.50 -9.88
CA LEU A 124 0.17 -8.13 -10.35
C LEU A 124 0.07 -8.14 -11.89
N PRO A 125 -0.97 -7.54 -12.50
CA PRO A 125 -1.06 -7.48 -13.95
C PRO A 125 0.13 -6.73 -14.56
N ASP A 126 0.76 -7.30 -15.59
CA ASP A 126 1.94 -6.70 -16.23
C ASP A 126 1.68 -5.27 -16.69
N SER A 127 0.47 -4.98 -17.19
CA SER A 127 0.06 -3.65 -17.65
C SER A 127 0.20 -2.58 -16.56
N VAL A 128 -0.01 -2.93 -15.28
CA VAL A 128 0.18 -2.00 -14.16
C VAL A 128 1.65 -1.59 -14.06
N THR A 129 2.57 -2.56 -14.11
CA THR A 129 4.02 -2.26 -14.05
C THR A 129 4.52 -1.56 -15.32
N GLN A 130 4.01 -1.94 -16.48
CA GLN A 130 4.39 -1.34 -17.75
C GLN A 130 3.97 0.13 -17.84
N GLU A 131 2.80 0.47 -17.30
CA GLU A 131 2.37 1.87 -17.19
C GLU A 131 3.14 2.62 -16.10
N ALA A 132 3.34 2.00 -14.93
CA ALA A 132 4.05 2.65 -13.81
C ALA A 132 5.53 2.97 -14.13
N TYR A 133 6.16 2.17 -14.98
CA TYR A 133 7.56 2.29 -15.40
C TYR A 133 7.73 2.68 -16.88
N ASP A 134 6.77 3.40 -17.47
CA ASP A 134 6.82 3.82 -18.89
C ASP A 134 7.92 4.87 -19.18
N ARG A 135 8.42 5.54 -18.14
CA ARG A 135 9.53 6.51 -18.19
C ARG A 135 10.76 5.99 -17.47
N GLU A 136 11.92 6.48 -17.92
CA GLU A 136 13.16 6.25 -17.20
C GLU A 136 13.10 6.89 -15.81
N VAL A 137 13.35 6.06 -14.79
CA VAL A 137 13.30 6.44 -13.39
C VAL A 137 14.56 6.08 -12.63
N SER A 138 14.78 6.79 -11.53
CA SER A 138 15.68 6.39 -10.46
C SER A 138 14.95 6.56 -9.13
N SER A 139 14.80 5.46 -8.39
CA SER A 139 14.11 5.42 -7.11
C SER A 139 15.11 5.29 -5.97
N ALA A 140 14.92 6.10 -4.93
CA ALA A 140 15.53 5.88 -3.62
C ALA A 140 14.43 5.39 -2.68
N GLY A 141 14.71 4.32 -1.95
CA GLY A 141 13.70 3.66 -1.13
C GLY A 141 14.21 3.16 0.21
N PHE A 142 13.26 2.82 1.06
CA PHE A 142 13.43 2.13 2.32
C PHE A 142 12.54 0.90 2.31
N TRP A 143 13.15 -0.26 2.55
CA TRP A 143 12.56 -1.58 2.50
C TRP A 143 12.84 -2.26 3.85
N PRO A 144 11.82 -2.51 4.68
CA PRO A 144 11.98 -3.13 6.00
C PRO A 144 12.29 -4.63 5.94
#